data_AF-A0A9W4LA05-F1
#
_entry.id   AF-A0A9W4LA05-F1
#
_cell.length_a   1.000
_cell.length_b   1.000
_cell.length_c   1.000
_cell.angle_alpha   90.00
_cell.angle_beta   90.00
_cell.angle_gamma   90.00
#
_symmetry.space_group_name_H-M   'P 1'
#
loop_
_entity.id
_entity.type
_entity.pdbx_description
1 polymer ?
#
loop_
_entity_poly.entity_id
_entity_poly.type
_entity_poly.pdbx_seq_one_letter_code
_entity_poly.pdbx_strand_id
1 'polypeptide(L)' 'MKMVRIILAIVVIVLSGYSLITQTFELMPYYMFFLGAFILVTGLVELQKDRKGFWGYMNIVISLFIFIFYIPYFL' A
#
# COMPACT_ATOMS: atom_id res chain seq x y z
N MET A 1 -11.79 -6.91 -6.48
CA MET A 1 -11.10 -6.13 -5.42
C MET A 1 -10.73 -6.93 -4.16
N LYS A 2 -11.59 -7.82 -3.61
CA LYS A 2 -11.27 -8.55 -2.37
C LYS A 2 -10.00 -9.41 -2.45
N MET A 3 -9.83 -10.20 -3.52
CA MET A 3 -8.65 -11.06 -3.70
C MET A 3 -7.34 -10.27 -3.83
N VAL A 4 -7.32 -9.21 -4.64
CA VAL A 4 -6.15 -8.33 -4.82
C VAL A 4 -5.72 -7.71 -3.49
N ARG A 5 -6.68 -7.24 -2.69
CA ARG A 5 -6.40 -6.67 -1.36
C ARG A 5 -5.78 -7.69 -0.41
N ILE A 6 -6.24 -8.94 -0.44
CA ILE A 6 -5.70 -10.02 0.40
C ILE A 6 -4.28 -10.37 -0.02
N ILE A 7 -4.02 -10.51 -1.32
CA ILE A 7 -2.67 -10.79 -1.84
C ILE A 7 -1.71 -9.68 -1.45
N LEU A 8 -2.10 -8.41 -1.64
CA LEU A 8 -1.29 -7.25 -1.25
C LEU A 8 -1.03 -7.21 0.26
N ALA A 9 -2.04 -7.52 1.09
CA ALA A 9 -1.86 -7.59 2.54
C ALA A 9 -0.84 -8.66 2.95
N ILE A 10 -0.91 -9.85 2.35
CA ILE A 10 0.03 -10.94 2.63
C ILE A 10 1.45 -10.52 2.25
N VAL A 11 1.64 -9.90 1.08
CA VAL A 11 2.96 -9.41 0.64
C VAL A 11 3.53 -8.37 1.60
N VAL A 12 2.71 -7.39 2.02
CA VAL A 12 3.12 -6.36 2.98
C VAL A 12 3.51 -6.98 4.33
N ILE A 13 2.73 -7.95 4.83
CA ILE A 13 3.01 -8.63 6.11
C ILE A 13 4.34 -9.41 6.00
N VAL A 14 4.54 -10.18 4.94
CA VAL A 14 5.77 -10.97 4.74
C VAL A 14 6.99 -10.06 4.64
N LEU A 15 6.92 -8.97 3.87
CA LEU A 15 8.01 -7.99 3.74
C LEU A 15 8.30 -7.29 5.08
N SER A 16 7.26 -6.91 5.83
CA SER A 16 7.43 -6.30 7.15
C SER A 16 8.07 -7.26 8.15
N GLY A 17 7.65 -8.54 8.14
CA GLY A 17 8.20 -9.57 8.99
C GLY A 17 9.66 -9.85 8.67
N TYR A 18 10.00 -9.94 7.37
CA TYR A 18 11.37 -10.08 6.92
C TYR A 18 12.25 -8.93 7.40
N SER A 19 11.83 -7.68 7.15
CA SER A 19 12.61 -6.48 7.52
C SER A 19 12.81 -6.37 9.03
N LEU A 20 11.83 -6.80 9.84
CA LEU A 20 11.95 -6.83 11.30
C LEU A 20 12.91 -7.91 11.81
N ILE A 21 12.90 -9.09 11.19
CA ILE A 21 13.78 -10.21 11.57
C ILE A 21 15.22 -9.93 11.15
N THR A 22 15.43 -9.46 9.91
CA THR A 22 16.78 -9.19 9.39
C THR A 22 17.35 -7.86 9.89
N GLN A 23 16.51 -6.98 10.45
CA GLN A 23 16.87 -5.61 10.82
C GLN A 23 17.44 -4.80 9.64
N THR A 24 17.09 -5.19 8.41
CA THR A 24 17.53 -4.50 7.19
C THR A 24 16.35 -3.84 6.48
N PHE A 25 16.56 -2.60 6.04
CA PHE A 25 15.59 -1.81 5.29
C PHE A 25 15.91 -1.74 3.80
N GLU A 26 16.76 -2.64 3.29
CA GLU A 26 17.13 -2.69 1.87
C GLU A 26 15.92 -2.89 0.95
N LEU A 27 14.90 -3.60 1.44
CA LEU A 27 13.65 -3.84 0.71
C LEU A 27 12.58 -2.77 0.97
N MET A 28 12.93 -1.68 1.66
CA MET A 28 11.98 -0.63 2.03
C MET A 28 11.30 0.06 0.83
N PRO A 29 11.98 0.29 -0.32
CA PRO A 29 11.31 0.80 -1.51
C PRO A 29 10.23 -0.16 -2.04
N TYR A 30 10.49 -1.47 -2.03
CA TYR A 30 9.53 -2.50 -2.42
C TYR A 30 8.35 -2.56 -1.43
N TYR A 31 8.63 -2.52 -0.14
CA TYR A 31 7.61 -2.47 0.91
C TYR A 31 6.67 -1.26 0.73
N MET A 32 7.23 -0.06 0.55
CA MET A 32 6.47 1.18 0.34
C MET A 32 5.62 1.11 -0.93
N PHE A 33 6.13 0.49 -2.00
CA PHE A 33 5.37 0.27 -3.23
C PHE A 33 4.14 -0.62 -2.99
N PHE A 34 4.31 -1.80 -2.38
CA PHE A 34 3.20 -2.72 -2.11
C PHE A 34 2.21 -2.14 -1.09
N LEU A 35 2.69 -1.36 -0.12
CA LEU A 35 1.84 -0.67 0.85
C LEU A 35 1.02 0.45 0.18
N GLY A 36 1.62 1.25 -0.71
CA GLY A 36 0.91 2.24 -1.52
C GLY A 36 -0.18 1.58 -2.37
N ALA A 37 0.13 0.46 -3.04
CA ALA A 37 -0.84 -0.30 -3.82
C ALA A 37 -1.99 -0.87 -2.95
N PHE A 38 -1.67 -1.37 -1.76
CA PHE A 38 -2.68 -1.84 -0.80
C PHE A 38 -3.64 -0.73 -0.37
N ILE A 39 -3.12 0.46 -0.06
CA ILE A 39 -3.91 1.62 0.33
C ILE A 39 -4.78 2.10 -0.85
N LEU A 40 -4.24 2.14 -2.08
CA LEU A 40 -4.98 2.50 -3.28
C LEU A 40 -6.19 1.56 -3.48
N VAL A 41 -5.95 0.24 -3.48
CA VAL A 41 -7.01 -0.77 -3.65
C VAL A 41 -8.05 -0.66 -2.54
N THR A 42 -7.63 -0.35 -1.31
CA THR A 42 -8.54 -0.14 -0.18
C THR A 42 -9.40 1.11 -0.38
N GLY A 43 -8.82 2.24 -0.80
CA GLY A 43 -9.55 3.46 -1.14
C GLY A 43 -10.56 3.26 -2.27
N LEU A 44 -10.19 2.52 -3.32
CA LEU A 44 -11.09 2.17 -4.42
C LEU A 44 -12.25 1.27 -3.97
N VAL A 45 -11.99 0.30 -3.08
CA VAL A 45 -13.06 -0.54 -2.49
C VAL A 45 -14.01 0.28 -1.62
N GLU A 46 -13.48 1.23 -0.86
CA GLU A 46 -14.27 2.14 -0.04
C GLU A 46 -15.17 3.01 -0.93
N LEU A 47 -14.65 3.52 -2.05
CA LEU A 47 -15.40 4.32 -3.02
C LEU A 47 -16.49 3.53 -3.76
N GLN A 48 -16.25 2.23 -3.98
CA GLN A 48 -17.21 1.32 -4.63
C GLN A 48 -18.36 0.90 -3.70
N LYS A 49 -18.17 0.97 -2.38
CA LYS A 49 -19.30 0.84 -1.45
C LYS A 49 -20.07 2.15 -1.50
N ASP A 50 -21.39 2.09 -1.61
CA ASP A 50 -22.31 3.25 -1.68
C ASP A 50 -22.13 4.32 -0.58
N ARG A 51 -21.30 4.02 0.42
CA ARG A 51 -20.76 5.01 1.34
C ARG A 51 -19.55 5.67 0.69
N LYS A 52 -19.79 6.77 -0.06
CA LYS A 52 -18.79 7.75 -0.51
C LYS A 52 -18.13 8.46 0.69
N GLY A 53 -17.54 7.68 1.59
CA GLY A 53 -16.90 8.17 2.78
C GLY A 53 -15.65 8.94 2.38
N PHE A 54 -15.44 10.07 3.03
CA PHE A 54 -14.20 10.85 3.01
C PHE A 54 -12.93 9.98 3.05
N TRP A 55 -12.99 8.86 3.79
CA TRP A 55 -11.96 7.82 3.89
C TRP A 55 -11.50 7.22 2.56
N GLY A 56 -12.40 6.98 1.60
CA GLY A 56 -12.03 6.40 0.31
C GLY A 56 -11.16 7.34 -0.52
N TYR A 57 -11.55 8.61 -0.59
CA TYR A 57 -10.76 9.65 -1.26
C TYR A 57 -9.43 9.91 -0.55
N MET A 58 -9.45 9.95 0.78
CA MET A 58 -8.23 10.12 1.59
C MET A 58 -7.22 9.00 1.34
N ASN A 59 -7.67 7.74 1.28
CA ASN A 59 -6.79 6.61 0.97
C ASN A 59 -6.16 6.73 -0.44
N ILE A 60 -6.92 7.18 -1.43
CA ILE A 60 -6.38 7.40 -2.78
C ILE A 60 -5.28 8.48 -2.75
N VAL A 61 -5.54 9.61 -2.09
CA VAL A 61 -4.56 10.72 -1.95
C VAL A 61 -3.28 10.23 -1.26
N ILE A 62 -3.42 9.48 -0.16
CA ILE A 62 -2.28 8.93 0.58
C ILE A 62 -1.47 7.97 -0.31
N SER A 63 -2.13 7.10 -1.08
CA SER A 63 -1.44 6.16 -1.95
C SER A 63 -0.64 6.85 -3.06
N LEU A 64 -1.20 7.92 -3.66
CA LEU A 64 -0.52 8.71 -4.68
C LEU A 64 0.69 9.45 -4.10
N PHE A 65 0.56 9.99 -2.89
CA PHE A 65 1.68 10.62 -2.18
C PHE A 65 2.83 9.63 -1.97
N ILE A 66 2.53 8.41 -1.53
CA ILE A 66 3.54 7.35 -1.35
C ILE A 66 4.24 7.06 -2.68
N PHE A 67 3.51 6.91 -3.78
CA PHE A 67 4.12 6.64 -5.08
C PHE A 67 5.01 7.78 -5.56
N ILE A 68 4.53 9.03 -5.51
CA ILE A 68 5.32 10.19 -5.95
C ILE A 68 6.60 10.32 -5.13
N PHE A 69 6.53 10.07 -3.82
CA PHE A 69 7.68 10.21 -2.93
C PHE A 69 8.67 9.06 -3.08
N TYR A 70 8.21 7.81 -3.25
CA TYR A 70 9.10 6.63 -3.23
C TYR A 70 9.58 6.14 -4.60
N ILE A 71 8.90 6.46 -5.70
CA ILE A 71 9.36 6.09 -7.05
C ILE A 71 10.79 6.61 -7.34
N PRO A 72 11.17 7.85 -6.97
CA PRO A 72 12.54 8.33 -7.18
C PRO A 72 13.63 7.59 -6.40
N TYR A 73 13.29 6.93 -5.29
CA TYR A 73 14.26 6.12 -4.52
C TYR A 73 14.48 4.73 -5.13
N PHE A 74 13.67 4.36 -6.13
CA PHE A 74 13.72 3.09 -6.82
C PHE A 74 14.57 3.16 -8.11
N LEU A 75 14.80 4.37 -8.63
CA LEU A 75 15.52 4.67 -9.87
C LEU A 75 16.98 5.08 -9.58
#